data_AF-A0A839W9N8-F1
#
_entry.id   AF-A0A839W9N8-F1
#
_cell.length_a   1.000
_cell.length_b   1.000
_cell.length_c   1.000
_cell.angle_alpha   90.00
_cell.angle_beta   90.00
_cell.angle_gamma   90.00
#
_symmetry.space_group_name_H-M   'P 1'
#
loop_
_entity.id
_entity.type
_entity.pdbx_description
1 polymer ?
#
loop_
_entity_poly.entity_id
_entity_poly.type
_entity_poly.pdbx_seq_one_letter_code
_entity_poly.pdbx_strand_id
1 'polypeptide(L)'
;MTIATNPFKADWSRRGNLLCHGHWIITFEGRPVELPEPRREKDMGTRGIYSIIDPDDETFADGLPEDEWILENVEWLTDCFFDNAIPLEEEHYRAFWKAVNKQDWRCTSCAGCM
;
A
#
# COMPACT_ATOMS: atom_id res chain seq x y z
N MET A 1 -21.18 15.17 4.70
CA MET A 1 -19.96 14.50 4.21
C MET A 1 -20.05 13.05 4.64
N THR A 2 -20.57 12.18 3.78
CA THR A 2 -20.56 10.74 4.04
C THR A 2 -19.11 10.30 3.96
N ILE A 3 -18.53 9.96 5.12
CA ILE A 3 -17.23 9.29 5.18
C ILE A 3 -17.48 7.93 4.51
N ALA A 4 -17.19 7.83 3.22
CA ALA A 4 -17.22 6.56 2.53
C ALA A 4 -16.13 5.70 3.18
N THR A 5 -16.54 4.84 4.10
CA THR A 5 -15.65 3.92 4.80
C THR A 5 -14.99 3.06 3.73
N ASN A 6 -13.68 3.19 3.60
CA ASN A 6 -12.91 2.39 2.67
C ASN A 6 -13.14 0.89 3.02
N PRO A 7 -13.64 0.06 2.10
CA PRO A 7 -13.87 -1.37 2.36
C PRO A 7 -12.55 -2.13 2.54
N PHE A 8 -11.43 -1.55 2.08
CA PHE A 8 -10.10 -2.07 2.31
C PHE A 8 -9.50 -1.58 3.62
N LYS A 9 -8.89 -2.52 4.32
CA LYS A 9 -8.01 -2.24 5.45
C LYS A 9 -6.67 -2.90 5.16
N ALA A 10 -5.63 -2.09 5.07
CA ALA A 10 -4.25 -2.55 4.98
C ALA A 10 -3.54 -2.29 6.31
N ASP A 11 -2.67 -3.19 6.71
CA ASP A 11 -1.76 -3.05 7.84
C ASP A 11 -0.43 -3.75 7.48
N TRP A 12 0.69 -3.18 7.92
CA TRP A 12 1.99 -3.81 7.76
C TRP A 12 2.37 -4.55 9.03
N SER A 13 2.68 -5.85 8.91
CA SER A 13 2.83 -6.76 10.06
C SER A 13 4.04 -6.47 10.97
N ARG A 14 4.91 -5.54 10.60
CA ARG A 14 6.11 -5.15 11.35
C ARG A 14 6.17 -3.64 11.51
N ARG A 15 6.82 -3.16 12.57
CA ARG A 15 7.03 -1.72 12.82
C ARG A 15 8.45 -1.51 13.37
N GLY A 16 9.05 -0.36 13.10
CA GLY A 16 10.38 -0.01 13.58
C GLY A 16 11.53 -0.66 12.80
N ASN A 17 12.53 -1.21 13.49
CA ASN A 17 13.82 -1.57 12.89
C ASN A 17 13.83 -2.84 12.02
N LEU A 18 12.67 -3.49 11.85
CA LEU A 18 12.51 -4.73 11.06
C LEU A 18 11.40 -4.59 10.02
N LEU A 19 11.17 -3.37 9.52
CA LEU A 19 10.17 -3.09 8.49
C LEU A 19 10.38 -3.97 7.24
N CYS A 20 11.64 -4.20 6.84
CA CYS A 20 12.00 -5.01 5.68
C CYS A 20 11.69 -6.51 5.78
N HIS A 21 11.35 -7.02 6.97
CA HIS A 21 10.93 -8.42 7.19
C HIS A 21 9.42 -8.53 7.47
N GLY A 22 8.67 -7.48 7.18
CA GLY A 22 7.21 -7.47 7.30
C GLY A 22 6.52 -8.04 6.07
N HIS A 23 5.20 -8.07 6.17
CA HIS A 23 4.32 -8.40 5.06
C HIS A 23 3.01 -7.63 5.19
N TRP A 24 2.37 -7.42 4.05
CA TRP A 24 1.06 -6.80 3.97
C TRP A 24 -0.02 -7.74 4.51
N ILE A 25 -0.84 -7.20 5.42
CA ILE A 25 -2.07 -7.80 5.88
C ILE A 25 -3.20 -6.93 5.34
N ILE A 26 -3.79 -7.36 4.22
CA ILE A 26 -4.90 -6.64 3.58
C ILE A 26 -6.18 -7.43 3.76
N THR A 27 -7.24 -6.74 4.14
CA THR A 27 -8.59 -7.30 4.21
C THR A 27 -9.57 -6.42 3.44
N PHE A 28 -10.46 -7.05 2.68
CA PHE A 28 -11.57 -6.42 1.98
C PHE A 28 -12.89 -6.86 2.62
N GLU A 29 -13.67 -5.93 3.18
CA GLU A 29 -14.91 -6.21 3.90
C GLU A 29 -14.76 -7.28 5.01
N GLY A 30 -13.58 -7.36 5.62
CA GLY A 30 -13.23 -8.36 6.64
C GLY A 30 -12.76 -9.71 6.10
N ARG A 31 -12.70 -9.90 4.77
CA ARG A 31 -12.10 -11.07 4.13
C ARG A 31 -10.62 -10.83 3.85
N PRO A 32 -9.71 -11.77 4.13
CA PRO A 32 -8.29 -11.62 3.80
C PRO A 32 -8.11 -11.57 2.28
N VAL A 33 -7.28 -10.65 1.80
CA VAL A 33 -6.89 -10.53 0.40
C VAL A 33 -5.52 -11.18 0.23
N GLU A 34 -5.45 -12.22 -0.60
CA GLU A 34 -4.18 -12.85 -0.92
C GLU A 34 -3.45 -12.04 -1.99
N LEU A 35 -2.40 -11.35 -1.58
CA LEU A 35 -1.47 -10.66 -2.48
C LEU A 35 -0.45 -11.64 -3.07
N PRO A 36 0.04 -11.38 -4.29
CA PRO A 36 1.14 -12.13 -4.87
C PRO A 36 2.40 -12.01 -4.01
N GLU A 37 3.10 -13.14 -3.83
CA GLU A 37 4.29 -13.29 -2.98
C GLU A 37 5.34 -12.17 -3.14
N PRO A 38 5.76 -11.76 -4.36
CA PRO A 38 6.76 -10.70 -4.50
C PRO A 38 6.30 -9.30 -4.04
N ARG A 39 4.99 -9.08 -3.91
CA ARG A 39 4.41 -7.81 -3.45
C ARG A 39 4.03 -7.86 -1.98
N ARG A 40 3.70 -9.04 -1.47
CA ARG A 40 3.32 -9.25 -0.07
C ARG A 40 4.41 -8.80 0.91
N GLU A 41 5.68 -9.01 0.56
CA GLU A 41 6.84 -8.71 1.43
C GLU A 41 7.63 -7.47 1.02
N LYS A 42 7.08 -6.62 0.13
CA LYS A 42 7.73 -5.39 -0.32
C LYS A 42 6.88 -4.17 -0.03
N ASP A 43 7.53 -3.00 -0.04
CA ASP A 43 6.81 -1.73 -0.06
C ASP A 43 5.90 -1.65 -1.29
N MET A 44 4.85 -0.85 -1.16
CA MET A 44 3.82 -0.77 -2.18
C MET A 44 4.07 0.37 -3.17
N GLY A 45 5.11 1.19 -3.00
CA GLY A 45 5.50 2.20 -3.99
C GLY A 45 4.55 3.40 -4.13
N THR A 46 3.68 3.64 -3.14
CA THR A 46 2.70 4.74 -3.19
C THR A 46 3.33 6.09 -2.85
N ARG A 47 2.75 7.20 -3.31
CA ARG A 47 3.27 8.55 -3.04
C ARG A 47 3.25 8.89 -1.56
N GLY A 48 4.40 9.20 -0.98
CA GLY A 48 4.50 9.67 0.40
C GLY A 48 5.85 10.30 0.69
N ILE A 49 5.93 11.06 1.79
CA ILE A 49 7.20 11.55 2.33
C ILE A 49 7.66 10.53 3.36
N TYR A 50 8.65 9.72 3.00
CA TYR A 50 9.13 8.60 3.81
C TYR A 50 10.38 8.94 4.63
N SER A 51 10.51 10.22 5.00
CA SER A 51 11.58 10.75 5.83
C SER A 51 11.16 10.81 7.29
N ILE A 52 11.95 10.18 8.16
CA ILE A 52 11.74 10.26 9.62
C ILE A 52 12.23 11.61 10.17
N ILE A 53 13.19 12.23 9.50
CA ILE A 53 13.87 13.45 9.96
C ILE A 53 13.05 14.69 9.58
N ASP A 54 12.51 14.69 8.35
CA ASP A 54 11.73 15.81 7.83
C ASP A 54 10.50 15.31 7.07
N PRO A 55 9.37 15.08 7.77
CA PRO A 55 8.17 14.47 7.19
C PRO A 55 7.37 15.40 6.27
N ASP A 56 7.69 16.70 6.25
CA ASP A 56 7.01 17.70 5.42
C ASP A 56 7.85 18.13 4.19
N ASP A 57 9.10 17.67 4.10
CA ASP A 57 9.99 18.00 2.98
C ASP A 57 9.70 17.13 1.75
N GLU A 58 9.07 17.75 0.75
CA GLU A 58 8.73 17.13 -0.53
C GLU A 58 9.94 16.63 -1.34
N THR A 59 11.17 17.04 -1.01
CA THR A 59 12.38 16.48 -1.64
C THR A 59 12.61 15.01 -1.29
N PHE A 60 12.04 14.55 -0.17
CA PHE A 60 12.03 13.13 0.22
C PHE A 60 10.74 12.41 -0.22
N ALA A 61 9.89 13.06 -0.99
CA ALA A 61 8.68 12.43 -1.49
C ALA A 61 9.04 11.39 -2.56
N ASP A 62 8.67 10.14 -2.32
CA ASP A 62 8.98 9.00 -3.16
C ASP A 62 7.70 8.22 -3.51
N GLY A 63 7.77 7.36 -4.53
CA GLY A 63 6.63 6.62 -5.07
C GLY A 63 5.73 7.44 -6.00
N LEU A 64 4.65 6.79 -6.45
CA LEU A 64 3.77 7.29 -7.51
C LEU A 64 2.44 7.81 -6.98
N PRO A 65 1.91 8.91 -7.56
CA PRO A 65 0.57 9.41 -7.24
C PRO A 65 -0.51 8.38 -7.57
N GLU A 66 -1.69 8.52 -6.94
CA GLU A 66 -2.80 7.55 -7.02
C GLU A 66 -3.07 7.04 -8.44
N ASP A 67 -3.28 7.94 -9.40
CA ASP A 67 -3.62 7.56 -10.79
C ASP A 67 -2.48 6.82 -11.50
N GLU A 68 -1.25 7.34 -11.41
CA GLU A 68 -0.07 6.71 -12.04
C GLU A 68 0.24 5.35 -11.42
N TRP A 69 0.13 5.26 -10.09
CA TRP A 69 0.34 4.02 -9.37
C TRP A 69 -0.67 2.95 -9.80
N ILE A 70 -1.95 3.31 -9.88
CA ILE A 70 -2.99 2.37 -10.32
C ILE A 70 -2.71 1.90 -11.74
N LEU A 71 -2.34 2.80 -12.66
CA LEU A 71 -2.04 2.44 -14.05
C LEU A 71 -0.84 1.49 -14.18
N GLU A 72 0.23 1.72 -13.41
CA GLU A 72 1.41 0.83 -13.43
C GLU A 72 1.16 -0.53 -12.78
N ASN A 73 0.23 -0.58 -11.82
CA ASN A 73 -0.04 -1.78 -11.03
C ASN A 73 -1.33 -2.50 -11.45
N VAL A 74 -2.08 -1.97 -12.44
CA VAL A 74 -3.39 -2.47 -12.83
C VAL A 74 -3.37 -3.94 -13.22
N GLU A 75 -2.32 -4.39 -13.92
CA GLU A 75 -2.21 -5.76 -14.41
C GLU A 75 -2.33 -6.78 -13.27
N TRP A 76 -1.45 -6.68 -12.26
CA TRP A 76 -1.49 -7.61 -11.12
C TRP A 76 -2.61 -7.28 -10.13
N LEU A 77 -3.06 -6.02 -10.04
CA LEU A 77 -4.21 -5.65 -9.20
C LEU A 77 -5.50 -6.28 -9.72
N THR A 78 -5.69 -6.29 -11.03
CA THR A 78 -6.84 -6.92 -11.67
C THR A 78 -6.85 -8.42 -11.39
N ASP A 79 -5.72 -9.10 -11.56
CA ASP A 79 -5.59 -10.52 -11.23
C ASP A 79 -5.88 -10.76 -9.74
N CYS A 80 -5.26 -9.98 -8.85
CA CYS A 80 -5.49 -10.07 -7.41
C CYS A 80 -6.96 -9.86 -7.04
N PHE A 81 -7.63 -8.87 -7.63
CA PHE A 81 -9.04 -8.59 -7.33
C PHE A 81 -9.93 -9.70 -7.86
N PHE A 82 -9.64 -10.21 -9.05
CA PHE A 82 -10.37 -11.32 -9.63
C PHE A 82 -10.27 -12.58 -8.75
N ASP A 83 -9.06 -12.95 -8.34
CA ASP A 83 -8.80 -14.13 -7.50
C ASP A 83 -9.45 -14.01 -6.11
N ASN A 84 -9.57 -12.78 -5.59
CA ASN A 84 -10.19 -12.50 -4.30
C ASN A 84 -11.68 -12.13 -4.39
N ALA A 85 -12.31 -12.30 -5.56
CA ALA A 85 -13.71 -11.96 -5.83
C ALA A 85 -14.10 -10.52 -5.46
N ILE A 86 -13.19 -9.58 -5.71
CA ILE A 86 -13.37 -8.14 -5.53
C ILE A 86 -13.86 -7.54 -6.85
N PRO A 87 -14.86 -6.63 -6.83
CA PRO A 87 -15.30 -5.96 -8.04
C PRO A 87 -14.18 -5.15 -8.69
N LEU A 88 -13.98 -5.34 -10.00
CA LEU A 88 -12.97 -4.67 -10.81
C LEU A 88 -13.40 -3.24 -11.21
N GLU A 89 -13.86 -2.45 -10.25
CA GLU A 89 -14.32 -1.08 -10.47
C GLU A 89 -13.24 -0.08 -10.03
N GLU A 90 -13.13 1.05 -10.73
CA GLU A 90 -12.15 2.11 -10.45
C GLU A 90 -12.14 2.53 -8.96
N GLU A 91 -13.32 2.61 -8.36
CA GLU A 91 -13.49 2.96 -6.95
C GLU A 91 -12.74 2.00 -6.01
N HIS A 92 -12.71 0.70 -6.34
CA HIS A 92 -12.01 -0.32 -5.54
C HIS A 92 -10.49 -0.19 -5.68
N TYR A 93 -9.97 0.13 -6.87
CA TYR A 93 -8.53 0.38 -7.05
C TYR A 93 -8.07 1.61 -6.26
N ARG A 94 -8.83 2.70 -6.35
CA ARG A 94 -8.55 3.92 -5.56
C ARG A 94 -8.67 3.66 -4.06
N ALA A 95 -9.67 2.88 -3.65
CA ALA A 95 -9.85 2.47 -2.27
C ALA A 95 -8.66 1.62 -1.77
N PHE A 96 -8.18 0.67 -2.57
CA PHE A 96 -6.99 -0.12 -2.25
C PHE A 96 -5.76 0.80 -2.08
N TRP A 97 -5.50 1.69 -3.04
CA TRP A 97 -4.38 2.64 -2.96
C TRP A 97 -4.43 3.47 -1.67
N LYS A 98 -5.59 4.05 -1.34
CA LYS A 98 -5.78 4.83 -0.11
C LYS A 98 -5.59 4.01 1.16
N ALA A 99 -5.85 2.71 1.13
CA ALA A 99 -5.64 1.82 2.26
C ALA A 99 -4.14 1.53 2.46
N VAL A 100 -3.45 1.14 1.38
CA VAL A 100 -2.01 0.81 1.45
C VAL A 100 -1.16 2.04 1.69
N ASN A 101 -1.47 3.18 1.06
CA ASN A 101 -0.68 4.42 1.16
C ASN A 101 -0.52 4.92 2.59
N LYS A 102 -1.55 4.74 3.44
CA LYS A 102 -1.49 5.14 4.85
C LYS A 102 -0.49 4.36 5.70
N GLN A 103 -0.14 3.15 5.25
CA GLN A 103 0.71 2.21 5.97
C GLN A 103 1.96 1.85 5.16
N ASP A 104 2.14 2.49 4.01
CA ASP A 104 3.28 2.24 3.14
C ASP A 104 4.56 2.74 3.80
N TRP A 105 5.67 2.17 3.40
CA TRP A 105 6.98 2.41 4.01
C TRP A 105 8.06 2.37 2.94
N ARG A 106 9.27 2.81 3.26
CA ARG A 106 10.44 2.64 2.39
C ARG A 106 11.58 2.01 3.16
N CYS A 107 12.47 1.31 2.46
CA CYS A 107 13.67 0.72 3.07
C CYS A 107 14.52 1.76 3.81
N THR A 108 14.57 3.00 3.34
CA THR A 108 15.22 4.13 4.02
C THR A 108 14.57 4.50 5.35
N SER A 109 13.30 4.15 5.56
CA SER A 109 12.60 4.30 6.85
C SER A 109 12.93 3.18 7.84
N CYS A 110 13.66 2.14 7.44
CA CYS A 110 14.19 1.14 8.37
C CYS A 110 15.45 1.71 9.02
N ALA A 111 15.37 2.14 10.29
CA ALA A 111 16.44 2.81 11.04
C ALA A 111 17.79 2.03 11.17
N GLY A 112 17.90 0.84 10.57
CA GLY A 112 19.10 0.02 10.51
C GLY A 112 19.67 -0.25 9.10
N CYS A 113 19.06 0.27 8.04
CA CYS A 113 19.59 0.17 6.67
C CYS A 113 20.28 1.49 6.30
N MET A 114 21.49 1.70 6.82
CA MET A 114 22.48 2.67 6.30
C MET A 114 23.41 1.98 5.31
#